data_AF-A0A945MWK0-F1
#
_entry.id   AF-A0A945MWK0-F1
#
_cell.length_a   1.000
_cell.length_b   1.000
_cell.length_c   1.000
_cell.angle_alpha   90.00
_cell.angle_beta   90.00
_cell.angle_gamma   90.00
#
_symmetry.space_group_name_H-M   'P 1'
#
loop_
_entity.id
_entity.type
_entity.pdbx_description
1 polymer ?
#
loop_
_entity_poly.entity_id
_entity_poly.type
_entity_poly.pdbx_seq_one_letter_code
_entity_poly.pdbx_strand_id
1 'polypeptide(L)'
;MNAETSPSDTIIDGDTHDGDTAQVSQGAENSTAKRFSSMSVGIKVYGIVALCLTLLAAVGGAGIWQMGKIGTELESIAEQDIPLTSGLTKVTIHQLEQAVNFERAFRFGEEMVKHPEIRKKFEKTVHHFEKLSHKVEKELKEVEAQAETAAHNAHSAADKKEFVHVVAALKKIEGEHKGYETIAVKALKLIDGGQVEEAIRLEDQIVALEDKLDHELEALLTEVGKFTEKAAKTAEAHEQFAIKLLIGLALAAFALGAFASFLLVRSAIIRPLTDVVGAVDSMTKGDLEVEVKIHSDDEIGAVAKALGVFKESMIEAKRLEAQQREAEKKALEEERQREAEKMEAERKEAEQKAAEKGAVTAVSSALSPQASTSHD
;
A
#
# COMPACT_ATOMS: atom_id res chain seq x y z
N MET A 1 -29.85 -30.64 -68.11
CA MET A 1 -31.20 -30.24 -67.65
C MET A 1 -31.01 -29.05 -66.73
N ASN A 2 -31.72 -27.98 -67.06
CA ASN A 2 -31.52 -26.59 -66.63
C ASN A 2 -32.15 -26.26 -65.26
N ALA A 3 -31.80 -25.04 -64.81
CA ALA A 3 -32.48 -24.08 -63.91
C ALA A 3 -31.67 -23.83 -62.62
N GLU A 4 -30.88 -22.76 -62.48
CA GLU A 4 -31.21 -21.33 -62.30
C GLU A 4 -32.22 -21.02 -61.18
N THR A 5 -31.76 -20.31 -60.13
CA THR A 5 -32.33 -19.02 -59.65
C THR A 5 -31.46 -18.40 -58.52
N SER A 6 -31.40 -17.07 -58.54
CA SER A 6 -30.53 -16.10 -57.82
C SER A 6 -30.98 -15.78 -56.37
N PRO A 7 -30.19 -15.00 -55.58
CA PRO A 7 -30.37 -14.77 -54.14
C PRO A 7 -31.18 -13.50 -53.80
N SER A 8 -31.62 -13.38 -52.54
CA SER A 8 -32.30 -12.20 -52.00
C SER A 8 -31.51 -11.60 -50.84
N ASP A 9 -31.05 -10.36 -51.03
CA ASP A 9 -30.47 -9.48 -50.01
C ASP A 9 -31.57 -8.90 -49.12
N THR A 10 -31.31 -8.80 -47.81
CA THR A 10 -32.10 -8.01 -46.87
C THR A 10 -31.15 -7.04 -46.16
N ILE A 11 -31.28 -5.76 -46.49
CA ILE A 11 -30.66 -4.61 -45.84
C ILE A 11 -31.44 -4.31 -44.56
N ILE A 12 -30.76 -4.22 -43.41
CA ILE A 12 -31.31 -3.64 -42.18
C ILE A 12 -30.54 -2.34 -41.91
N ASP A 13 -31.24 -1.23 -42.07
CA ASP A 13 -30.88 0.10 -41.56
C ASP A 13 -30.97 0.09 -40.03
N GLY A 14 -29.88 0.51 -39.38
CA GLY A 14 -29.78 0.70 -37.94
C GLY A 14 -29.09 2.01 -37.65
N ASP A 15 -29.84 3.10 -37.77
CA ASP A 15 -29.46 4.44 -37.34
C ASP A 15 -29.50 4.48 -35.79
N THR A 16 -28.34 4.47 -35.15
CA THR A 16 -28.23 4.67 -33.69
C THR A 16 -27.47 5.95 -33.38
N HIS A 17 -28.22 6.89 -32.81
CA HIS A 17 -27.80 8.08 -32.08
C HIS A 17 -26.48 7.91 -31.31
N ASP A 18 -25.42 8.57 -31.78
CA ASP A 18 -24.12 8.65 -31.11
C ASP A 18 -23.84 10.07 -30.55
N GLY A 19 -24.92 10.79 -30.19
CA GLY A 19 -24.85 12.18 -29.71
C GLY A 19 -25.01 12.40 -28.21
N ASP A 20 -25.50 11.40 -27.46
CA ASP A 20 -26.03 11.61 -26.09
C ASP A 20 -25.08 11.16 -24.97
N THR A 21 -24.03 10.38 -25.29
CA THR A 21 -23.08 9.84 -24.30
C THR A 21 -22.01 10.84 -23.86
N ALA A 22 -21.72 11.87 -24.69
CA ALA A 22 -20.71 12.89 -24.38
C ALA A 22 -21.21 13.95 -23.37
N GLN A 23 -22.52 14.25 -23.32
CA GLN A 23 -23.07 15.26 -22.41
C GLN A 23 -23.26 14.75 -20.97
N VAL A 24 -23.51 13.45 -20.78
CA VAL A 24 -23.72 12.85 -19.44
C VAL A 24 -22.41 12.76 -18.63
N SER A 25 -21.27 12.51 -19.29
CA SER A 25 -19.96 12.44 -18.62
C SER A 25 -19.46 13.79 -18.12
N GLN A 26 -19.71 14.89 -18.85
CA GLN A 26 -19.31 16.25 -18.44
C GLN A 26 -20.14 16.77 -17.25
N GLY A 27 -21.40 16.34 -17.09
CA GLY A 27 -22.26 16.73 -15.98
C GLY A 27 -21.85 16.14 -14.62
N ALA A 28 -21.28 14.93 -14.61
CA ALA A 28 -20.81 14.27 -13.38
C ALA A 28 -19.48 14.84 -12.87
N GLU A 29 -18.53 15.18 -13.75
CA GLU A 29 -17.27 15.85 -13.39
C GLU A 29 -17.49 17.28 -12.86
N ASN A 30 -18.41 18.04 -13.47
CA ASN A 30 -18.74 19.39 -12.99
C ASN A 30 -19.43 19.39 -11.61
N SER A 31 -20.16 18.33 -11.29
CA SER A 31 -20.86 18.16 -10.00
C SER A 31 -19.91 17.89 -8.84
N THR A 32 -18.92 17.00 -9.03
CA THR A 32 -17.92 16.64 -8.01
C THR A 32 -16.92 17.78 -7.75
N ALA A 33 -16.47 18.46 -8.82
CA ALA A 33 -15.59 19.63 -8.70
C ALA A 33 -16.25 20.78 -7.91
N LYS A 34 -17.53 21.07 -8.19
CA LYS A 34 -18.30 22.14 -7.52
C LYS A 34 -18.62 21.80 -6.06
N ARG A 35 -18.77 20.50 -5.72
CA ARG A 35 -18.92 20.04 -4.33
C ARG A 35 -17.65 20.24 -3.50
N PHE A 36 -16.47 20.02 -4.09
CA PHE A 36 -15.20 20.16 -3.39
C PHE A 36 -14.83 21.62 -3.08
N SER A 37 -15.21 22.58 -3.93
CA SER A 37 -14.95 24.00 -3.70
C SER A 37 -15.81 24.63 -2.59
N SER A 38 -16.93 24.01 -2.23
CA SER A 38 -17.81 24.47 -1.13
C SER A 38 -17.49 23.86 0.24
N MET A 39 -16.56 22.91 0.31
CA MET A 39 -16.18 22.25 1.57
C MET A 39 -15.16 23.07 2.34
N SER A 40 -15.25 23.08 3.68
CA SER A 40 -14.27 23.75 4.52
C SER A 40 -12.85 23.24 4.30
N VAL A 41 -11.86 24.10 4.55
CA VAL A 41 -10.44 23.75 4.49
C VAL A 41 -10.13 22.56 5.41
N GLY A 42 -10.75 22.51 6.59
CA GLY A 42 -10.60 21.40 7.53
C GLY A 42 -11.05 20.06 6.95
N ILE A 43 -12.22 20.00 6.30
CA ILE A 43 -12.71 18.74 5.70
C ILE A 43 -11.82 18.32 4.52
N LYS A 44 -11.29 19.27 3.73
CA LYS A 44 -10.33 18.96 2.65
C LYS A 44 -9.06 18.30 3.21
N VAL A 45 -8.51 18.83 4.29
CA VAL A 45 -7.33 18.24 4.97
C VAL A 45 -7.66 16.87 5.55
N TYR A 46 -8.80 16.71 6.24
CA TYR A 46 -9.23 15.41 6.76
C TYR A 46 -9.46 14.38 5.66
N GLY A 47 -9.92 14.79 4.48
CA GLY A 47 -10.07 13.91 3.32
C GLY A 47 -8.74 13.33 2.84
N ILE A 48 -7.68 14.14 2.81
CA ILE A 48 -6.33 13.68 2.44
C ILE A 48 -5.78 12.73 3.50
N VAL A 49 -5.91 13.08 4.78
CA VAL A 49 -5.48 12.21 5.88
C VAL A 49 -6.23 10.88 5.84
N ALA A 50 -7.55 10.91 5.64
CA ALA A 50 -8.37 9.71 5.52
C ALA A 50 -7.92 8.84 4.33
N LEU A 51 -7.66 9.43 3.16
CA LEU A 51 -7.13 8.73 2.00
C LEU A 51 -5.79 8.03 2.31
N CYS A 52 -4.85 8.74 2.91
CA CYS A 52 -3.56 8.18 3.31
C CYS A 52 -3.71 7.03 4.32
N LEU A 53 -4.60 7.18 5.31
CA LEU A 53 -4.90 6.13 6.28
C LEU A 53 -5.55 4.91 5.63
N THR A 54 -6.46 5.11 4.67
CA THR A 54 -7.08 4.01 3.92
C THR A 54 -6.04 3.25 3.09
N LEU A 55 -5.14 3.95 2.41
CA LEU A 55 -4.04 3.32 1.66
C LEU A 55 -3.12 2.53 2.58
N LEU A 56 -2.77 3.08 3.74
CA LEU A 56 -1.96 2.38 4.74
C LEU A 56 -2.65 1.13 5.29
N ALA A 57 -3.94 1.23 5.60
CA ALA A 57 -4.75 0.09 6.05
C ALA A 57 -4.86 -0.99 4.96
N ALA A 58 -4.99 -0.61 3.69
CA ALA A 58 -5.02 -1.56 2.58
C ALA A 58 -3.70 -2.33 2.42
N VAL A 59 -2.56 -1.64 2.49
CA VAL A 59 -1.22 -2.28 2.45
C VAL A 59 -1.02 -3.19 3.67
N GLY A 60 -1.36 -2.73 4.87
CA GLY A 60 -1.27 -3.53 6.09
C GLY A 60 -2.16 -4.77 6.06
N GLY A 61 -3.40 -4.63 5.58
CA GLY A 61 -4.35 -5.75 5.42
C GLY A 61 -3.85 -6.78 4.41
N ALA A 62 -3.34 -6.33 3.26
CA ALA A 62 -2.72 -7.22 2.28
C ALA A 62 -1.50 -7.97 2.87
N GLY A 63 -0.69 -7.28 3.69
CA GLY A 63 0.46 -7.89 4.38
C GLY A 63 0.04 -8.98 5.37
N ILE A 64 -0.94 -8.72 6.22
CA ILE A 64 -1.45 -9.70 7.18
C ILE A 64 -2.03 -10.92 6.45
N TRP A 65 -2.82 -10.70 5.41
CA TRP A 65 -3.41 -11.79 4.63
C TRP A 65 -2.35 -12.68 3.97
N GLN A 66 -1.34 -12.05 3.35
CA GLN A 66 -0.25 -12.77 2.69
C GLN A 66 0.63 -13.53 3.69
N MET A 67 0.91 -12.93 4.85
CA MET A 67 1.66 -13.58 5.93
C MET A 67 0.90 -14.77 6.50
N GLY A 68 -0.43 -14.69 6.60
CA GLY A 68 -1.27 -15.82 7.02
C GLY A 68 -1.15 -17.01 6.09
N LYS A 69 -1.13 -16.80 4.77
CA LYS A 69 -0.96 -17.86 3.78
C LYS A 69 0.42 -18.54 3.89
N ILE A 70 1.48 -17.76 3.98
CA ILE A 70 2.85 -18.29 4.17
C ILE A 70 2.93 -19.05 5.49
N GLY A 71 2.29 -18.55 6.54
CA GLY A 71 2.21 -19.21 7.84
C GLY A 71 1.65 -20.63 7.75
N THR A 72 0.54 -20.83 7.04
CA THR A 72 -0.06 -22.18 6.87
C THR A 72 0.84 -23.15 6.09
N GLU A 73 1.61 -22.65 5.12
CA GLU A 73 2.56 -23.46 4.36
C GLU A 73 3.76 -23.87 5.24
N LEU A 74 4.29 -22.95 6.05
CA LEU A 74 5.38 -23.21 6.99
C LEU A 74 4.95 -24.12 8.15
N GLU A 75 3.73 -23.96 8.65
CA GLU A 75 3.15 -24.80 9.70
C GLU A 75 3.03 -26.26 9.22
N SER A 76 2.56 -26.47 7.99
CA SER A 76 2.51 -27.82 7.39
C SER A 76 3.89 -28.48 7.33
N ILE A 77 4.92 -27.74 6.91
CA ILE A 77 6.29 -28.25 6.86
C ILE A 77 6.83 -28.57 8.27
N ALA A 78 6.64 -27.65 9.22
CA ALA A 78 7.21 -27.76 10.55
C ALA A 78 6.53 -28.83 11.40
N GLU A 79 5.21 -28.96 11.30
CA GLU A 79 4.41 -29.84 12.15
C GLU A 79 4.08 -31.19 11.51
N GLN A 80 4.20 -31.33 10.18
CA GLN A 80 3.88 -32.58 9.47
C GLN A 80 5.11 -33.18 8.79
N ASP A 81 5.74 -32.44 7.87
CA ASP A 81 6.79 -32.99 7.01
C ASP A 81 8.11 -33.30 7.74
N ILE A 82 8.58 -32.38 8.58
CA ILE A 82 9.83 -32.54 9.33
C ILE A 82 9.74 -33.72 10.31
N PRO A 83 8.67 -33.85 11.14
CA PRO A 83 8.49 -35.00 12.00
C PRO A 83 8.45 -36.33 11.24
N LEU A 84 7.76 -36.37 10.09
CA LEU A 84 7.67 -37.56 9.26
C LEU A 84 9.05 -37.99 8.73
N THR A 85 9.83 -37.05 8.20
CA THR A 85 11.21 -37.28 7.75
C THR A 85 12.09 -37.76 8.90
N SER A 86 12.00 -37.12 10.06
CA SER A 86 12.77 -37.47 11.27
C SER A 86 12.42 -38.87 11.78
N GLY A 87 11.13 -39.22 11.79
CA GLY A 87 10.63 -40.53 12.18
C GLY A 87 11.13 -41.63 11.24
N LEU A 88 11.01 -41.42 9.93
CA LEU A 88 11.49 -42.38 8.94
C LEU A 88 13.02 -42.55 8.95
N THR A 89 13.76 -41.47 9.25
CA THR A 89 15.21 -41.54 9.48
C THR A 89 15.54 -42.43 10.68
N LYS A 90 14.79 -42.33 11.79
CA LYS A 90 14.99 -43.19 12.97
C LYS A 90 14.70 -44.66 12.66
N VAL A 91 13.60 -44.92 11.95
CA VAL A 91 13.24 -46.27 11.49
C VAL A 91 14.39 -46.86 10.67
N THR A 92 14.90 -46.12 9.68
CA THR A 92 16.00 -46.56 8.81
C THR A 92 17.27 -46.86 9.63
N ILE A 93 17.64 -45.98 10.58
CA ILE A 93 18.82 -46.20 11.43
C ILE A 93 18.66 -47.45 12.31
N HIS A 94 17.52 -47.62 12.98
CA HIS A 94 17.33 -48.77 13.88
C HIS A 94 17.11 -50.08 13.13
N GLN A 95 16.54 -50.05 11.93
CA GLN A 95 16.43 -51.21 11.06
C GLN A 95 17.83 -51.64 10.56
N LEU A 96 18.69 -50.70 10.17
CA LEU A 96 20.07 -51.02 9.82
C LEU A 96 20.85 -51.56 11.04
N GLU A 97 20.64 -50.97 12.22
CA GLU A 97 21.21 -51.52 13.46
C GLU A 97 20.69 -52.93 13.74
N GLN A 98 19.42 -53.21 13.46
CA GLN A 98 18.80 -54.52 13.62
C GLN A 98 19.46 -55.54 12.69
N ALA A 99 19.60 -55.23 11.40
CA ALA A 99 20.32 -56.03 10.41
C ALA A 99 21.76 -56.34 10.83
N VAL A 100 22.53 -55.33 11.23
CA VAL A 100 23.90 -55.52 11.72
C VAL A 100 23.96 -56.45 12.95
N ASN A 101 22.95 -56.40 13.82
CA ASN A 101 22.87 -57.32 14.97
C ASN A 101 22.45 -58.73 14.57
N PHE A 102 21.60 -58.89 13.56
CA PHE A 102 21.29 -60.19 12.98
C PHE A 102 22.57 -60.85 12.45
N GLU A 103 23.34 -60.17 11.61
CA GLU A 103 24.61 -60.65 11.05
C GLU A 103 25.62 -61.02 12.14
N ARG A 104 25.73 -60.20 13.19
CA ARG A 104 26.60 -60.50 14.35
C ARG A 104 26.12 -61.73 15.11
N ALA A 105 24.81 -61.88 15.32
CA ALA A 105 24.25 -63.04 15.99
C ALA A 105 24.44 -64.30 15.15
N PHE A 106 24.21 -64.23 13.83
CA PHE A 106 24.42 -65.31 12.89
C PHE A 106 25.86 -65.82 12.96
N ARG A 107 26.84 -64.91 12.83
CA ARG A 107 28.27 -65.22 12.95
C ARG A 107 28.65 -65.84 14.30
N PHE A 108 28.19 -65.28 15.43
CA PHE A 108 28.45 -65.86 16.74
C PHE A 108 27.82 -67.25 16.89
N GLY A 109 26.68 -67.46 16.25
CA GLY A 109 26.00 -68.74 16.15
C GLY A 109 26.84 -69.82 15.47
N GLU A 110 27.42 -69.50 14.32
CA GLU A 110 28.34 -70.40 13.61
C GLU A 110 29.61 -70.68 14.42
N GLU A 111 30.18 -69.65 15.06
CA GLU A 111 31.40 -69.77 15.84
C GLU A 111 31.21 -70.64 17.10
N MET A 112 30.01 -70.61 17.68
CA MET A 112 29.64 -71.39 18.87
C MET A 112 29.75 -72.91 18.65
N VAL A 113 29.67 -73.39 17.40
CA VAL A 113 29.90 -74.81 17.06
C VAL A 113 31.30 -75.26 17.47
N LYS A 114 32.30 -74.37 17.35
CA LYS A 114 33.71 -74.65 17.70
C LYS A 114 34.09 -74.09 19.07
N HIS A 115 33.41 -73.03 19.51
CA HIS A 115 33.75 -72.24 20.70
C HIS A 115 32.51 -72.02 21.58
N PRO A 116 32.11 -73.01 22.41
CA PRO A 116 30.88 -72.94 23.23
C PRO A 116 30.81 -71.74 24.19
N GLU A 117 31.95 -71.17 24.58
CA GLU A 117 32.07 -69.97 25.42
C GLU A 117 31.45 -68.71 24.79
N ILE A 118 31.23 -68.71 23.47
CA ILE A 118 30.66 -67.59 22.71
C ILE A 118 29.13 -67.50 22.88
N ARG A 119 28.49 -68.55 23.42
CA ARG A 119 27.03 -68.60 23.62
C ARG A 119 26.46 -67.35 24.30
N LYS A 120 27.13 -66.85 25.33
CA LYS A 120 26.69 -65.65 26.06
C LYS A 120 26.71 -64.39 25.18
N LYS A 121 27.64 -64.29 24.21
CA LYS A 121 27.66 -63.19 23.23
C LYS A 121 26.51 -63.34 22.23
N PHE A 122 26.28 -64.55 21.73
CA PHE A 122 25.15 -64.88 20.86
C PHE A 122 23.81 -64.48 21.52
N GLU A 123 23.52 -65.01 22.70
CA GLU A 123 22.28 -64.73 23.45
C GLU A 123 22.09 -63.22 23.68
N LYS A 124 23.16 -62.51 24.05
CA LYS A 124 23.12 -61.05 24.23
C LYS A 124 22.79 -60.32 22.93
N THR A 125 23.37 -60.72 21.80
CA THR A 125 23.12 -60.09 20.51
C THR A 125 21.72 -60.41 19.97
N VAL A 126 21.25 -61.65 20.14
CA VAL A 126 19.85 -62.03 19.82
C VAL A 126 18.86 -61.17 20.61
N HIS A 127 19.09 -60.98 21.91
CA HIS A 127 18.23 -60.12 22.71
C HIS A 127 18.23 -58.66 22.23
N HIS A 128 19.37 -58.14 21.76
CA HIS A 128 19.45 -56.79 21.20
C HIS A 128 18.74 -56.70 19.85
N PHE A 129 18.83 -57.72 19.00
CA PHE A 129 18.06 -57.85 17.76
C PHE A 129 16.55 -57.81 18.04
N GLU A 130 16.05 -58.61 18.98
CA GLU A 130 14.62 -58.64 19.35
C GLU A 130 14.15 -57.28 19.88
N LYS A 131 14.98 -56.63 20.72
CA LYS A 131 14.67 -55.28 21.23
C LYS A 131 14.57 -54.25 20.12
N LEU A 132 15.47 -54.29 19.14
CA LEU A 132 15.41 -53.41 17.97
C LEU A 132 14.20 -53.73 17.09
N SER A 133 13.85 -55.01 16.93
CA SER A 133 12.66 -55.43 16.18
C SER A 133 11.39 -54.77 16.70
N HIS A 134 11.15 -54.88 18.01
CA HIS A 134 10.01 -54.21 18.66
C HIS A 134 10.07 -52.69 18.55
N LYS A 135 11.28 -52.11 18.54
CA LYS A 135 11.46 -50.66 18.43
C LYS A 135 11.11 -50.18 17.02
N VAL A 136 11.59 -50.87 15.99
CA VAL A 136 11.30 -50.57 14.58
C VAL A 136 9.81 -50.72 14.31
N GLU A 137 9.17 -51.80 14.78
CA GLU A 137 7.72 -51.98 14.64
C GLU A 137 6.93 -50.82 15.26
N LYS A 138 7.33 -50.40 16.46
CA LYS A 138 6.69 -49.26 17.14
C LYS A 138 6.90 -47.96 16.37
N GLU A 139 8.13 -47.68 15.92
CA GLU A 139 8.45 -46.46 15.18
C GLU A 139 7.73 -46.41 13.82
N LEU A 140 7.62 -47.53 13.11
CA LEU A 140 6.83 -47.63 11.87
C LEU A 140 5.37 -47.27 12.10
N LYS A 141 4.74 -47.80 13.15
CA LYS A 141 3.35 -47.49 13.51
C LYS A 141 3.16 -46.02 13.91
N GLU A 142 4.12 -45.43 14.62
CA GLU A 142 4.08 -44.01 14.98
C GLU A 142 4.17 -43.11 13.73
N VAL A 143 5.07 -43.42 12.80
CA VAL A 143 5.25 -42.69 11.54
C VAL A 143 4.02 -42.87 10.63
N GLU A 144 3.42 -44.06 10.59
CA GLU A 144 2.17 -44.31 9.87
C GLU A 144 1.02 -43.47 10.42
N ALA A 145 0.84 -43.44 11.74
CA ALA A 145 -0.20 -42.64 12.37
C ALA A 145 -0.02 -41.13 12.12
N GLN A 146 1.24 -40.66 12.08
CA GLN A 146 1.57 -39.28 11.68
C GLN A 146 1.16 -39.01 10.24
N ALA A 147 1.51 -39.91 9.31
CA ALA A 147 1.16 -39.79 7.90
C ALA A 147 -0.37 -39.84 7.68
N GLU A 148 -1.10 -40.68 8.42
CA GLU A 148 -2.56 -40.74 8.37
C GLU A 148 -3.20 -39.44 8.89
N THR A 149 -2.65 -38.88 9.96
CA THR A 149 -3.10 -37.59 10.51
C THR A 149 -2.86 -36.45 9.51
N ALA A 150 -1.68 -36.42 8.88
CA ALA A 150 -1.35 -35.45 7.84
C ALA A 150 -2.28 -35.60 6.61
N ALA A 151 -2.58 -36.83 6.19
CA ALA A 151 -3.54 -37.10 5.11
C ALA A 151 -4.95 -36.61 5.42
N HIS A 152 -5.38 -36.69 6.69
CA HIS A 152 -6.69 -36.19 7.13
C HIS A 152 -6.73 -34.66 7.15
N ASN A 153 -5.65 -34.02 7.59
CA ASN A 153 -5.56 -32.57 7.77
C ASN A 153 -5.04 -31.81 6.54
N ALA A 154 -4.74 -32.53 5.45
CA ALA A 154 -4.22 -31.96 4.22
C ALA A 154 -5.10 -30.83 3.67
N HIS A 155 -4.47 -29.69 3.39
CA HIS A 155 -5.14 -28.48 2.91
C HIS A 155 -5.41 -28.49 1.41
N SER A 156 -4.74 -29.38 0.66
CA SER A 156 -4.97 -29.57 -0.77
C SER A 156 -5.18 -31.03 -1.16
N ALA A 157 -5.85 -31.24 -2.30
CA ALA A 157 -6.03 -32.58 -2.86
C ALA A 157 -4.70 -33.23 -3.29
N ALA A 158 -3.69 -32.41 -3.61
CA ALA A 158 -2.36 -32.88 -3.95
C ALA A 158 -1.66 -33.44 -2.70
N ASP A 159 -1.59 -32.65 -1.62
CA ASP A 159 -0.96 -33.07 -0.36
C ASP A 159 -1.66 -34.31 0.21
N LYS A 160 -2.99 -34.34 0.15
CA LYS A 160 -3.76 -35.53 0.57
C LYS A 160 -3.35 -36.77 -0.21
N LYS A 161 -3.16 -36.65 -1.52
CA LYS A 161 -2.73 -37.77 -2.36
C LYS A 161 -1.32 -38.23 -2.01
N GLU A 162 -0.41 -37.29 -1.75
CA GLU A 162 0.97 -37.57 -1.33
C GLU A 162 1.01 -38.31 0.02
N PHE A 163 0.32 -37.81 1.05
CA PHE A 163 0.27 -38.50 2.35
C PHE A 163 -0.42 -39.87 2.28
N VAL A 164 -1.49 -40.03 1.49
CA VAL A 164 -2.12 -41.34 1.27
C VAL A 164 -1.13 -42.32 0.60
N HIS A 165 -0.29 -41.83 -0.30
CA HIS A 165 0.78 -42.65 -0.90
C HIS A 165 1.82 -43.08 0.15
N VAL A 166 2.26 -42.15 0.99
CA VAL A 166 3.20 -42.45 2.10
C VAL A 166 2.62 -43.48 3.06
N VAL A 167 1.34 -43.35 3.47
CA VAL A 167 0.67 -44.33 4.33
C VAL A 167 0.66 -45.73 3.69
N ALA A 168 0.38 -45.81 2.39
CA ALA A 168 0.38 -47.09 1.67
C ALA A 168 1.79 -47.71 1.61
N ALA A 169 2.82 -46.89 1.41
CA ALA A 169 4.22 -47.32 1.44
C ALA A 169 4.64 -47.81 2.83
N LEU A 170 4.28 -47.10 3.89
CA LEU A 170 4.57 -47.50 5.28
C LEU A 170 3.92 -48.84 5.63
N LYS A 171 2.65 -49.06 5.24
CA LYS A 171 1.97 -50.35 5.45
C LYS A 171 2.65 -51.50 4.71
N LYS A 172 3.18 -51.24 3.52
CA LYS A 172 3.97 -52.22 2.77
C LYS A 172 5.29 -52.53 3.49
N ILE A 173 6.01 -51.50 3.93
CA ILE A 173 7.26 -51.62 4.69
C ILE A 173 7.04 -52.38 6.02
N GLU A 174 5.94 -52.13 6.74
CA GLU A 174 5.58 -52.89 7.94
C GLU A 174 5.40 -54.38 7.63
N GLY A 175 4.72 -54.70 6.53
CA GLY A 175 4.56 -56.08 6.07
C GLY A 175 5.88 -56.76 5.70
N GLU A 176 6.78 -56.02 5.05
CA GLU A 176 8.11 -56.52 4.64
C GLU A 176 9.04 -56.71 5.85
N HIS A 177 9.04 -55.76 6.80
CA HIS A 177 9.76 -55.88 8.07
C HIS A 177 9.31 -57.08 8.87
N LYS A 178 8.00 -57.32 8.98
CA LYS A 178 7.45 -58.51 9.63
C LYS A 178 7.86 -59.81 8.93
N GLY A 179 7.94 -59.79 7.61
CA GLY A 179 8.44 -60.91 6.80
C GLY A 179 9.91 -61.22 7.11
N TYR A 180 10.76 -60.19 7.09
CA TYR A 180 12.17 -60.27 7.48
C TYR A 180 12.33 -60.82 8.91
N GLU A 181 11.65 -60.22 9.89
CA GLU A 181 11.71 -60.63 11.31
C GLU A 181 11.36 -62.11 11.47
N THR A 182 10.29 -62.57 10.81
CA THR A 182 9.82 -63.95 10.92
C THR A 182 10.90 -64.94 10.50
N ILE A 183 11.59 -64.68 9.39
CA ILE A 183 12.63 -65.57 8.87
C ILE A 183 13.93 -65.43 9.70
N ALA A 184 14.31 -64.21 10.07
CA ALA A 184 15.48 -63.95 10.91
C ALA A 184 15.39 -64.63 12.28
N VAL A 185 14.26 -64.50 12.98
CA VAL A 185 14.03 -65.19 14.27
C VAL A 185 14.03 -66.70 14.10
N LYS A 186 13.49 -67.23 12.98
CA LYS A 186 13.56 -68.66 12.68
C LYS A 186 15.01 -69.13 12.51
N ALA A 187 15.83 -68.40 11.77
CA ALA A 187 17.25 -68.72 11.60
C ALA A 187 18.01 -68.69 12.93
N LEU A 188 17.80 -67.66 13.76
CA LEU A 188 18.42 -67.56 15.09
C LEU A 188 18.00 -68.72 16.02
N LYS A 189 16.75 -69.17 15.97
CA LYS A 189 16.28 -70.35 16.72
C LYS A 189 16.90 -71.66 16.23
N LEU A 190 17.06 -71.82 14.91
CA LEU A 190 17.75 -72.98 14.34
C LEU A 190 19.21 -73.04 14.79
N ILE A 191 19.89 -71.89 14.82
CA ILE A 191 21.26 -71.75 15.34
C ILE A 191 21.31 -72.13 16.82
N ASP A 192 20.44 -71.59 17.67
CA ASP A 192 20.42 -71.92 19.10
C ASP A 192 20.12 -73.41 19.36
N GLY A 193 19.30 -74.02 18.50
CA GLY A 193 19.02 -75.46 18.48
C GLY A 193 20.12 -76.35 17.89
N GLY A 194 21.23 -75.78 17.42
CA GLY A 194 22.35 -76.50 16.81
C GLY A 194 22.14 -76.93 15.35
N GLN A 195 21.07 -76.47 14.70
CA GLN A 195 20.71 -76.77 13.31
C GLN A 195 21.27 -75.71 12.34
N VAL A 196 22.57 -75.40 12.45
CA VAL A 196 23.23 -74.28 11.73
C VAL A 196 23.10 -74.41 10.21
N GLU A 197 23.25 -75.61 9.66
CA GLU A 197 23.11 -75.86 8.21
C GLU A 197 21.72 -75.47 7.66
N GLU A 198 20.66 -75.65 8.45
CA GLU A 198 19.32 -75.25 8.05
C GLU A 198 19.12 -73.73 8.17
N ALA A 199 19.84 -73.07 9.08
CA ALA A 199 19.85 -71.60 9.18
C ALA A 199 20.58 -70.95 8.00
N ILE A 200 21.72 -71.51 7.57
CA ILE A 200 22.48 -71.06 6.39
C ILE A 200 21.62 -71.09 5.12
N ARG A 201 20.76 -72.09 4.97
CA ARG A 201 19.81 -72.14 3.83
C ARG A 201 18.80 -71.00 3.81
N LEU A 202 18.57 -70.32 4.93
CA LEU A 202 17.69 -69.17 5.02
C LEU A 202 18.42 -67.84 4.77
N GLU A 203 19.76 -67.84 4.76
CA GLU A 203 20.59 -66.63 4.67
C GLU A 203 20.29 -65.84 3.39
N ASP A 204 20.34 -66.49 2.22
CA ASP A 204 20.01 -65.86 0.93
C ASP A 204 18.59 -65.23 0.93
N GLN A 205 17.63 -65.87 1.60
CA GLN A 205 16.27 -65.36 1.72
C GLN A 205 16.22 -64.14 2.65
N ILE A 206 16.99 -64.14 3.74
CA ILE A 206 17.03 -63.04 4.70
C ILE A 206 17.71 -61.82 4.08
N VAL A 207 18.85 -62.01 3.41
CA VAL A 207 19.55 -60.95 2.67
C VAL A 207 18.63 -60.33 1.62
N ALA A 208 17.90 -61.15 0.85
CA ALA A 208 16.95 -60.62 -0.14
C ALA A 208 15.77 -59.84 0.49
N LEU A 209 15.33 -60.21 1.70
CA LEU A 209 14.29 -59.48 2.43
C LEU A 209 14.83 -58.17 3.02
N GLU A 210 16.06 -58.17 3.52
CA GLU A 210 16.77 -57.00 4.04
C GLU A 210 17.02 -55.99 2.91
N ASP A 211 17.65 -56.40 1.81
CA ASP A 211 17.92 -55.55 0.64
C ASP A 211 16.64 -54.87 0.13
N LYS A 212 15.52 -55.62 0.12
CA LYS A 212 14.23 -55.10 -0.29
C LYS A 212 13.70 -54.06 0.69
N LEU A 213 13.76 -54.36 1.99
CA LEU A 213 13.30 -53.46 3.04
C LEU A 213 14.10 -52.15 3.06
N ASP A 214 15.42 -52.25 2.93
CA ASP A 214 16.34 -51.11 2.85
C ASP A 214 15.99 -50.23 1.65
N HIS A 215 15.81 -50.84 0.47
CA HIS A 215 15.46 -50.11 -0.75
C HIS A 215 14.14 -49.36 -0.61
N GLU A 216 13.12 -49.96 0.02
CA GLU A 216 11.81 -49.33 0.19
C GLU A 216 11.85 -48.21 1.25
N LEU A 217 12.60 -48.39 2.34
CA LEU A 217 12.83 -47.35 3.35
C LEU A 217 13.60 -46.15 2.76
N GLU A 218 14.68 -46.40 2.03
CA GLU A 218 15.47 -45.36 1.37
C GLU A 218 14.68 -44.62 0.29
N ALA A 219 13.91 -45.36 -0.52
CA ALA A 219 13.05 -44.78 -1.54
C ALA A 219 12.00 -43.87 -0.91
N LEU A 220 11.32 -44.34 0.14
CA LEU A 220 10.32 -43.54 0.84
C LEU A 220 10.95 -42.31 1.53
N LEU A 221 12.12 -42.47 2.15
CA LEU A 221 12.84 -41.36 2.81
C LEU A 221 13.27 -40.29 1.80
N THR A 222 13.70 -40.73 0.61
CA THR A 222 14.03 -39.83 -0.49
C THR A 222 12.80 -39.12 -1.04
N GLU A 223 11.66 -39.82 -1.14
CA GLU A 223 10.40 -39.26 -1.65
C GLU A 223 9.81 -38.21 -0.71
N VAL A 224 9.41 -38.62 0.51
CA VAL A 224 9.92 -38.04 1.75
C VAL A 224 10.45 -36.60 1.67
N GLY A 225 11.79 -36.53 1.73
CA GLY A 225 12.53 -35.29 1.69
C GLY A 225 12.35 -34.47 0.41
N LYS A 226 12.08 -35.07 -0.75
CA LYS A 226 11.88 -34.32 -2.00
C LYS A 226 10.62 -33.46 -1.97
N PHE A 227 9.49 -33.98 -1.48
CA PHE A 227 8.29 -33.15 -1.40
C PHE A 227 8.40 -32.13 -0.27
N THR A 228 9.02 -32.47 0.88
CA THR A 228 9.31 -31.51 1.95
C THR A 228 10.20 -30.36 1.45
N GLU A 229 11.25 -30.68 0.68
CA GLU A 229 12.12 -29.68 0.07
C GLU A 229 11.36 -28.81 -0.94
N LYS A 230 10.48 -29.41 -1.74
CA LYS A 230 9.64 -28.70 -2.70
C LYS A 230 8.63 -27.78 -1.99
N ALA A 231 8.03 -28.22 -0.90
CA ALA A 231 7.13 -27.42 -0.07
C ALA A 231 7.89 -26.21 0.51
N ALA A 232 9.08 -26.44 1.09
CA ALA A 232 9.93 -25.38 1.62
C ALA A 232 10.32 -24.33 0.55
N LYS A 233 10.76 -24.79 -0.63
CA LYS A 233 11.07 -23.88 -1.76
C LYS A 233 9.86 -23.11 -2.26
N THR A 234 8.68 -23.73 -2.23
CA THR A 234 7.43 -23.06 -2.63
C THR A 234 7.05 -21.97 -1.63
N ALA A 235 7.13 -22.26 -0.33
CA ALA A 235 6.91 -21.29 0.74
C ALA A 235 7.90 -20.12 0.64
N GLU A 236 9.19 -20.40 0.40
CA GLU A 236 10.22 -19.37 0.18
C GLU A 236 9.89 -18.49 -1.05
N ALA A 237 9.49 -19.10 -2.17
CA ALA A 237 9.10 -18.34 -3.37
C ALA A 237 7.87 -17.45 -3.12
N HIS A 238 6.88 -17.95 -2.39
CA HIS A 238 5.71 -17.18 -1.97
C HIS A 238 6.06 -16.04 -1.01
N GLU A 239 7.03 -16.25 -0.10
CA GLU A 239 7.57 -15.21 0.77
C GLU A 239 8.29 -14.12 -0.04
N GLN A 240 9.20 -14.49 -0.94
CA GLN A 240 9.91 -13.52 -1.77
C GLN A 240 8.95 -12.72 -2.67
N PHE A 241 7.93 -13.39 -3.22
CA PHE A 241 6.88 -12.73 -3.99
C PHE A 241 6.07 -11.76 -3.12
N ALA A 242 5.67 -12.19 -1.92
CA ALA A 242 4.95 -11.37 -0.95
C ALA A 242 5.72 -10.09 -0.60
N ILE A 243 7.01 -10.22 -0.29
CA ILE A 243 7.88 -9.07 0.03
C ILE A 243 7.91 -8.09 -1.15
N LYS A 244 8.17 -8.58 -2.37
CA LYS A 244 8.20 -7.72 -3.58
C LYS A 244 6.86 -7.03 -3.82
N LEU A 245 5.76 -7.76 -3.66
CA LEU A 245 4.40 -7.23 -3.83
C LEU A 245 4.09 -6.16 -2.78
N LEU A 246 4.44 -6.38 -1.51
CA LEU A 246 4.24 -5.39 -0.44
C LEU A 246 5.09 -4.14 -0.63
N ILE A 247 6.35 -4.28 -1.07
CA ILE A 247 7.19 -3.14 -1.43
C ILE A 247 6.53 -2.36 -2.59
N GLY A 248 6.07 -3.05 -3.63
CA GLY A 248 5.38 -2.43 -4.77
C GLY A 248 4.11 -1.69 -4.35
N LEU A 249 3.26 -2.31 -3.53
CA LEU A 249 2.05 -1.70 -2.99
C LEU A 249 2.35 -0.51 -2.08
N ALA A 250 3.38 -0.59 -1.23
CA ALA A 250 3.80 0.51 -0.38
C ALA A 250 4.30 1.71 -1.19
N LEU A 251 5.13 1.48 -2.21
CA LEU A 251 5.61 2.53 -3.11
C LEU A 251 4.46 3.14 -3.93
N ALA A 252 3.54 2.33 -4.44
CA ALA A 252 2.37 2.81 -5.16
C ALA A 252 1.44 3.63 -4.27
N ALA A 253 1.14 3.14 -3.06
CA ALA A 253 0.37 3.87 -2.06
C ALA A 253 1.02 5.20 -1.68
N PHE A 254 2.34 5.22 -1.49
CA PHE A 254 3.10 6.43 -1.21
C PHE A 254 3.04 7.42 -2.39
N ALA A 255 3.29 6.97 -3.62
CA ALA A 255 3.24 7.81 -4.80
C ALA A 255 1.85 8.39 -5.05
N LEU A 256 0.80 7.56 -4.92
CA LEU A 256 -0.59 7.99 -5.05
C LEU A 256 -1.00 8.98 -3.95
N GLY A 257 -0.64 8.69 -2.69
CA GLY A 257 -0.90 9.57 -1.56
C GLY A 257 -0.19 10.92 -1.71
N ALA A 258 1.09 10.91 -2.10
CA ALA A 258 1.88 12.12 -2.33
C ALA A 258 1.33 12.93 -3.52
N PHE A 259 0.99 12.26 -4.64
CA PHE A 259 0.45 12.92 -5.83
C PHE A 259 -0.93 13.53 -5.57
N ALA A 260 -1.84 12.78 -4.93
CA ALA A 260 -3.16 13.27 -4.55
C ALA A 260 -3.05 14.44 -3.56
N SER A 261 -2.19 14.31 -2.54
CA SER A 261 -1.91 15.40 -1.58
C SER A 261 -1.37 16.64 -2.28
N PHE A 262 -0.41 16.47 -3.18
CA PHE A 262 0.17 17.58 -3.93
C PHE A 262 -0.88 18.31 -4.76
N LEU A 263 -1.69 17.59 -5.55
CA LEU A 263 -2.73 18.21 -6.38
C LEU A 263 -3.81 18.90 -5.54
N LEU A 264 -4.33 18.23 -4.51
CA LEU A 264 -5.41 18.74 -3.68
C LEU A 264 -4.96 19.93 -2.83
N VAL A 265 -3.82 19.84 -2.15
CA VAL A 265 -3.31 20.94 -1.31
C VAL A 265 -2.92 22.15 -2.16
N ARG A 266 -2.24 21.92 -3.30
CA ARG A 266 -1.83 22.99 -4.22
C ARG A 266 -3.03 23.77 -4.75
N SER A 267 -4.04 23.08 -5.24
CA SER A 267 -5.20 23.69 -5.92
C SER A 267 -6.24 24.22 -4.95
N ALA A 268 -6.53 23.51 -3.86
CA ALA A 268 -7.66 23.83 -2.98
C ALA A 268 -7.27 24.73 -1.79
N ILE A 269 -5.99 24.81 -1.43
CA ILE A 269 -5.53 25.57 -0.25
C ILE A 269 -4.46 26.59 -0.64
N ILE A 270 -3.30 26.13 -1.15
CA ILE A 270 -2.13 26.99 -1.35
C ILE A 270 -2.43 28.10 -2.35
N ARG A 271 -2.99 27.78 -3.53
CA ARG A 271 -3.24 28.77 -4.57
C ARG A 271 -4.27 29.84 -4.14
N PRO A 272 -5.49 29.49 -3.69
CA PRO A 272 -6.44 30.48 -3.17
C PRO A 272 -5.88 31.36 -2.06
N LEU A 273 -5.12 30.77 -1.13
CA LEU A 273 -4.52 31.51 -0.03
C LEU A 273 -3.43 32.48 -0.52
N THR A 274 -2.59 32.05 -1.46
CA THR A 274 -1.54 32.90 -2.05
C THR A 274 -2.14 34.07 -2.81
N ASP A 275 -3.23 33.85 -3.55
CA ASP A 275 -3.92 34.89 -4.32
C ASP A 275 -4.54 35.95 -3.38
N VAL A 276 -5.15 35.53 -2.26
CA VAL A 276 -5.66 36.45 -1.22
C VAL A 276 -4.53 37.25 -0.57
N VAL A 277 -3.43 36.60 -0.17
CA VAL A 277 -2.27 37.27 0.44
C VAL A 277 -1.63 38.27 -0.52
N GLY A 278 -1.49 37.92 -1.80
CA GLY A 278 -0.96 38.81 -2.83
C GLY A 278 -1.82 40.04 -3.08
N ALA A 279 -3.15 39.89 -3.05
CA ALA A 279 -4.08 41.01 -3.17
C ALA A 279 -3.95 42.00 -1.99
N VAL A 280 -3.86 41.48 -0.75
CA VAL A 280 -3.62 42.32 0.44
C VAL A 280 -2.31 43.08 0.32
N ASP A 281 -1.21 42.40 -0.04
CA ASP A 281 0.12 43.02 -0.19
C ASP A 281 0.14 44.11 -1.28
N SER A 282 -0.63 43.93 -2.36
CA SER A 282 -0.76 44.95 -3.41
C SER A 282 -1.54 46.17 -2.93
N MET A 283 -2.66 45.94 -2.22
CA MET A 283 -3.49 47.02 -1.66
C MET A 283 -2.75 47.86 -0.62
N THR A 284 -1.93 47.23 0.24
CA THR A 284 -1.12 47.96 1.24
C THR A 284 -0.02 48.80 0.60
N LYS A 285 0.44 48.42 -0.60
CA LYS A 285 1.37 49.22 -1.43
C LYS A 285 0.68 50.33 -2.23
N GLY A 286 -0.64 50.48 -2.10
CA GLY A 286 -1.42 51.54 -2.74
C GLY A 286 -2.01 51.19 -4.12
N ASP A 287 -1.84 49.96 -4.58
CA ASP A 287 -2.48 49.45 -5.80
C ASP A 287 -3.90 48.95 -5.48
N LEU A 288 -4.89 49.75 -5.87
CA LEU A 288 -6.32 49.43 -5.70
C LEU A 288 -6.96 48.85 -6.97
N GLU A 289 -6.19 48.71 -8.06
CA GLU A 289 -6.66 48.08 -9.30
C GLU A 289 -6.55 46.55 -9.25
N VAL A 290 -5.82 46.01 -8.27
CA VAL A 290 -5.67 44.55 -8.08
C VAL A 290 -7.02 43.84 -7.99
N GLU A 291 -7.15 42.74 -8.74
CA GLU A 291 -8.34 41.89 -8.75
C GLU A 291 -8.32 40.91 -7.56
N VAL A 292 -9.36 40.95 -6.72
CA VAL A 292 -9.53 39.98 -5.64
C VAL A 292 -10.27 38.77 -6.18
N LYS A 293 -9.54 37.68 -6.48
CA LYS A 293 -10.11 36.46 -7.05
C LYS A 293 -10.74 35.59 -5.97
N ILE A 294 -11.99 35.19 -6.19
CA ILE A 294 -12.71 34.24 -5.31
C ILE A 294 -12.62 32.86 -5.94
N HIS A 295 -11.79 31.99 -5.36
CA HIS A 295 -11.53 30.65 -5.89
C HIS A 295 -12.40 29.55 -5.28
N SER A 296 -13.09 29.85 -4.18
CA SER A 296 -13.67 28.85 -3.27
C SER A 296 -14.84 29.47 -2.51
N ASP A 297 -15.76 28.64 -2.01
CA ASP A 297 -16.87 29.04 -1.14
C ASP A 297 -16.64 28.64 0.33
N ASP A 298 -15.41 28.29 0.69
CA ASP A 298 -14.97 27.94 2.04
C ASP A 298 -14.46 29.15 2.86
N GLU A 299 -13.76 28.91 3.96
CA GLU A 299 -13.19 29.95 4.81
C GLU A 299 -12.26 30.90 4.04
N ILE A 300 -11.48 30.40 3.07
CA ILE A 300 -10.60 31.24 2.25
C ILE A 300 -11.45 32.10 1.30
N GLY A 301 -12.51 31.52 0.74
CA GLY A 301 -13.50 32.23 -0.07
C GLY A 301 -14.21 33.36 0.67
N ALA A 302 -14.59 33.11 1.93
CA ALA A 302 -15.21 34.10 2.80
C ALA A 302 -14.28 35.29 3.08
N VAL A 303 -13.00 35.03 3.34
CA VAL A 303 -11.98 36.07 3.50
C VAL A 303 -11.77 36.86 2.21
N ALA A 304 -11.70 36.19 1.05
CA ALA A 304 -11.59 36.87 -0.24
C ALA A 304 -12.78 37.80 -0.53
N LYS A 305 -14.01 37.36 -0.23
CA LYS A 305 -15.23 38.18 -0.35
C LYS A 305 -15.17 39.41 0.55
N ALA A 306 -14.78 39.25 1.81
CA ALA A 306 -14.62 40.36 2.75
C ALA A 306 -13.54 41.36 2.29
N LEU A 307 -12.43 40.86 1.74
CA LEU A 307 -11.38 41.70 1.18
C LEU A 307 -11.86 42.51 -0.02
N GLY A 308 -12.72 41.95 -0.87
CA GLY A 308 -13.35 42.67 -1.99
C GLY A 308 -14.17 43.88 -1.51
N VAL A 309 -14.98 43.72 -0.46
CA VAL A 309 -15.75 44.83 0.15
C VAL A 309 -14.82 45.89 0.75
N PHE A 310 -13.73 45.45 1.39
CA PHE A 310 -12.72 46.36 1.95
C PHE A 310 -12.01 47.18 0.86
N LYS A 311 -11.68 46.55 -0.29
CA LYS A 311 -11.11 47.24 -1.44
C LYS A 311 -12.03 48.33 -1.97
N GLU A 312 -13.32 48.03 -2.13
CA GLU A 312 -14.31 49.00 -2.60
C GLU A 312 -14.42 50.20 -1.65
N SER A 313 -14.38 49.93 -0.34
CA SER A 313 -14.38 50.97 0.70
C SER A 313 -13.14 51.87 0.63
N MET A 314 -11.95 51.31 0.33
CA MET A 314 -10.72 52.08 0.14
C MET A 314 -10.76 52.94 -1.14
N ILE A 315 -11.33 52.41 -2.22
CA ILE A 315 -11.51 53.16 -3.49
C ILE A 315 -12.44 54.34 -3.26
N GLU A 316 -13.57 54.14 -2.59
CA GLU A 316 -14.52 55.21 -2.31
C GLU A 316 -13.92 56.26 -1.35
N ALA A 317 -13.17 55.84 -0.33
CA ALA A 317 -12.45 56.77 0.56
C ALA A 317 -11.47 57.65 -0.24
N LYS A 318 -10.67 57.07 -1.13
CA LYS A 318 -9.72 57.80 -1.99
C LYS A 318 -10.44 58.74 -2.95
N ARG A 319 -11.60 58.34 -3.48
CA ARG A 319 -12.46 59.17 -4.33
C ARG A 319 -13.04 60.36 -3.57
N LEU A 320 -13.53 60.15 -2.35
CA LEU A 320 -14.03 61.21 -1.48
C LEU A 320 -12.92 62.19 -1.09
N GLU A 321 -11.72 61.70 -0.75
CA GLU A 321 -10.56 62.57 -0.49
C GLU A 321 -10.16 63.41 -1.72
N ALA A 322 -10.23 62.84 -2.92
CA ALA A 322 -9.96 63.57 -4.16
C ALA A 322 -11.01 64.65 -4.41
N GLN A 323 -12.30 64.35 -4.19
CA GLN A 323 -13.39 65.33 -4.29
C GLN A 323 -13.25 66.45 -3.27
N GLN A 324 -12.88 66.14 -2.02
CA GLN A 324 -12.63 67.14 -0.98
C GLN A 324 -11.45 68.05 -1.35
N ARG A 325 -10.33 67.47 -1.82
CA ARG A 325 -9.19 68.26 -2.31
C ARG A 325 -9.54 69.15 -3.50
N GLU A 326 -10.38 68.68 -4.41
CA GLU A 326 -10.82 69.49 -5.55
C GLU A 326 -11.77 70.61 -5.10
N ALA A 327 -12.67 70.34 -4.15
CA ALA A 327 -13.55 71.33 -3.56
C ALA A 327 -12.78 72.41 -2.78
N GLU A 328 -11.81 72.02 -1.95
CA GLU A 328 -10.91 72.98 -1.26
C GLU A 328 -10.12 73.83 -2.25
N LYS A 329 -9.57 73.23 -3.32
CA LYS A 329 -8.88 73.99 -4.37
C LYS A 329 -9.79 75.00 -5.06
N LYS A 330 -11.02 74.60 -5.39
CA LYS A 330 -12.01 75.52 -5.99
C LYS A 330 -12.40 76.62 -5.03
N ALA A 331 -12.63 76.31 -3.76
CA ALA A 331 -12.96 77.29 -2.73
C ALA A 331 -11.81 78.30 -2.53
N LEU A 332 -10.55 77.84 -2.50
CA LEU A 332 -9.38 78.70 -2.39
C LEU A 332 -9.20 79.59 -3.64
N GLU A 333 -9.49 79.06 -4.83
CA GLU A 333 -9.43 79.83 -6.08
C GLU A 333 -10.55 80.88 -6.14
N GLU A 334 -11.77 80.52 -5.72
CA GLU A 334 -12.89 81.47 -5.57
C GLU A 334 -12.58 82.56 -4.54
N GLU A 335 -11.95 82.19 -3.41
CA GLU A 335 -11.51 83.16 -2.41
C GLU A 335 -10.46 84.11 -2.97
N ARG A 336 -9.45 83.60 -3.68
CA ARG A 336 -8.46 84.43 -4.39
C ARG A 336 -9.09 85.34 -5.44
N GLN A 337 -10.07 84.85 -6.20
CA GLN A 337 -10.80 85.67 -7.18
C GLN A 337 -11.59 86.78 -6.49
N ARG A 338 -12.30 86.48 -5.40
CA ARG A 338 -13.03 87.49 -4.60
C ARG A 338 -12.09 88.52 -3.99
N GLU A 339 -10.92 88.11 -3.51
CA GLU A 339 -9.89 89.04 -3.02
C GLU A 339 -9.32 89.91 -4.14
N ALA A 340 -9.05 89.33 -5.32
CA ALA A 340 -8.59 90.09 -6.48
C ALA A 340 -9.65 91.09 -6.97
N GLU A 341 -10.92 90.70 -7.03
CA GLU A 341 -12.05 91.58 -7.36
C GLU A 341 -12.22 92.69 -6.33
N LYS A 342 -12.08 92.38 -5.03
CA LYS A 342 -12.06 93.39 -3.96
C LYS A 342 -10.91 94.37 -4.12
N MET A 343 -9.69 93.90 -4.38
CA MET A 343 -8.54 94.77 -4.61
C MET A 343 -8.72 95.62 -5.88
N GLU A 344 -9.34 95.09 -6.93
CA GLU A 344 -9.66 95.86 -8.14
C GLU A 344 -10.74 96.92 -7.85
N ALA A 345 -11.76 96.58 -7.08
CA ALA A 345 -12.80 97.51 -6.65
C ALA A 345 -12.23 98.62 -5.74
N GLU A 346 -11.40 98.27 -4.76
CA GLU A 346 -10.68 99.24 -3.91
C GLU A 346 -9.72 100.11 -4.74
N ARG A 347 -9.06 99.55 -5.75
CA ARG A 347 -8.21 100.32 -6.67
C ARG A 347 -9.03 101.28 -7.52
N LYS A 348 -10.19 100.87 -8.04
CA LYS A 348 -11.14 101.75 -8.76
C LYS A 348 -11.71 102.83 -7.84
N GLU A 349 -12.03 102.50 -6.59
CA GLU A 349 -12.51 103.47 -5.59
C GLU A 349 -11.39 104.45 -5.18
N ALA A 350 -10.15 103.99 -5.07
CA ALA A 350 -8.97 104.83 -4.84
C ALA A 350 -8.67 105.73 -6.05
N GLU A 351 -8.80 105.23 -7.28
CA GLU A 351 -8.72 106.03 -8.51
C GLU A 351 -9.84 107.06 -8.60
N GLN A 352 -11.08 106.71 -8.22
CA GLN A 352 -12.20 107.67 -8.11
C GLN A 352 -11.97 108.72 -7.03
N LYS A 353 -11.51 108.34 -5.83
CA LYS A 353 -11.15 109.29 -4.76
C LYS A 353 -9.95 110.15 -5.13
N ALA A 354 -9.00 109.64 -5.92
CA ALA A 354 -7.90 110.41 -6.48
C ALA A 354 -8.36 111.38 -7.58
N ALA A 355 -9.33 110.97 -8.42
CA ALA A 355 -9.98 111.84 -9.40
C ALA A 355 -10.83 112.92 -8.71
N GLU A 356 -11.52 112.60 -7.62
CA GLU A 356 -12.28 113.55 -6.80
C GLU A 356 -11.35 114.53 -6.07
N LYS A 357 -10.24 114.06 -5.48
CA LYS A 357 -9.19 114.94 -4.93
C LYS A 357 -8.51 115.78 -6.02
N GLY A 358 -8.28 115.22 -7.21
CA GLY A 358 -7.77 115.95 -8.38
C GLY A 358 -8.73 117.04 -8.84
N ALA A 359 -10.03 116.76 -8.87
CA ALA A 359 -11.08 117.73 -9.18
C ALA A 359 -11.23 118.82 -8.10
N VAL A 360 -11.13 118.47 -6.81
CA VAL A 360 -11.13 119.45 -5.71
C VAL A 360 -9.87 120.32 -5.73
N THR A 361 -8.73 119.80 -6.17
CA THR A 361 -7.50 120.60 -6.34
C THR A 361 -7.59 121.52 -7.57
N ALA A 362 -8.20 121.08 -8.66
CA ALA A 362 -8.45 121.89 -9.86
C ALA A 362 -9.53 122.97 -9.66
N VAL A 363 -10.54 122.72 -8.80
CA VAL A 363 -11.56 123.71 -8.43
C VAL A 363 -11.02 124.71 -7.39
N SER A 364 -10.13 124.28 -6.49
CA SER A 364 -9.47 125.19 -5.54
C SER A 364 -8.41 126.10 -6.20
N SER A 365 -7.79 125.68 -7.31
CA SER A 365 -6.82 126.52 -8.05
C SER A 365 -7.46 127.47 -9.08
N ALA A 366 -8.79 127.46 -9.25
CA ALA A 366 -9.49 128.25 -10.27
C ALA A 366 -10.40 129.37 -9.72
N LEU A 367 -10.44 129.62 -8.40
CA LEU A 367 -11.19 130.77 -7.87
C LEU A 367 -10.48 131.50 -6.72
N SER A 368 -9.90 132.66 -7.10
CA SER A 368 -9.59 133.88 -6.32
C SER A 368 -8.10 134.19 -6.09
N PRO A 369 -7.65 135.48 -6.07
CA PRO A 369 -8.38 136.75 -6.29
C PRO A 369 -7.66 137.81 -7.17
N GLN A 370 -8.41 138.72 -7.79
CA GLN A 370 -8.02 140.12 -8.16
C GLN A 370 -9.30 140.88 -8.59
N ALA A 371 -9.62 142.14 -8.26
CA ALA A 371 -9.18 143.16 -7.32
C ALA A 371 -10.10 144.41 -7.51
N SER A 372 -10.54 145.06 -6.41
CA SER A 372 -10.79 146.52 -6.24
C SER A 372 -12.00 147.17 -7.00
N THR A 373 -12.81 148.14 -6.53
CA THR A 373 -12.70 149.33 -5.63
C THR A 373 -14.09 149.95 -5.30
N SER A 374 -14.19 150.74 -4.20
CA SER A 374 -15.09 151.93 -3.93
C SER A 374 -16.61 151.71 -3.71
N HIS A 375 -17.36 152.42 -2.85
CA HIS A 375 -17.27 153.77 -2.27
C HIS A 375 -18.00 153.86 -0.89
N ASP A 376 -17.62 154.90 -0.12
CA ASP A 376 -18.16 155.47 1.15
C ASP A 376 -17.69 154.92 2.51
#